data_AF-A0A5D2YPC9-F1
#
_entry.id   AF-A0A5D2YPC9-F1
#
_cell.length_a   1.000
_cell.length_b   1.000
_cell.length_c   1.000
_cell.angle_alpha   90.00
_cell.angle_beta   90.00
_cell.angle_gamma   90.00
#
_symmetry.space_group_name_H-M   'P 1'
#
loop_
_entity.id
_entity.type
_entity.pdbx_description
1 polymer ?
#
loop_
_entity_poly.entity_id
_entity_poly.type
_entity_poly.pdbx_seq_one_letter_code
_entity_poly.pdbx_strand_id
1 'polypeptide(L)'
;MDTMLCDELLQEIFKRLPSTPSAALSVSLVSKRWLNLYRSSKTSLSLRFLPHNSTLVSLSSLLSYYPSLSSLSLVLSDSITNANSSTATAFTDHLLFIVSSSCSNLNHLRFLVGPVSVSSLFSLSRSCSQLSCITISLSKPLYISWVVSFPCLKELCLYICPNGVNKFGSLLNEELDAEFGLETLFLSGIQAGDEGIGWLWRNCKRLKKLQLKNCASVGDGESFSSFILCVKGLQEVDLRKCRSIVDGVLLKLAENCGSLNSLLVYDGGSKEGLLEFINTCRCNLQKLDLRLPLDLNNTHLSAVAMNLRHLSTLKLQSCCLVTGEGLNTLGTALYGSLEELALINCDVVEREIGLLATLGQNLRILRKLDLSYNEFLVDKELTSMLISCNNLTDLKLRGCRKITGVTLFSMSKNIKCLQSVDIMNCPGIEAEAVEFLVLNCSQMRQMVVEENKVSNIARTWALHKVIEVTSG
;
A
#
# COMPACT_ATOMS: atom_id res chain seq x y z
N MET A 1 14.63 -16.55 40.47
CA MET A 1 14.79 -15.30 39.68
C MET A 1 13.47 -14.72 39.20
N ASP A 2 12.36 -15.47 39.19
CA ASP A 2 11.04 -14.99 38.71
C ASP A 2 10.33 -13.92 39.55
N THR A 3 10.83 -13.51 40.71
CA THR A 3 10.14 -12.57 41.62
C THR A 3 10.69 -11.14 41.64
N MET A 4 11.71 -10.81 40.84
CA MET A 4 12.38 -9.50 40.94
C MET A 4 11.72 -8.36 40.13
N LEU A 5 10.93 -8.68 39.09
CA LEU A 5 10.23 -7.68 38.27
C LEU A 5 8.72 -7.73 38.54
N CYS A 6 8.11 -6.56 38.78
CA CYS A 6 6.66 -6.46 38.91
C CYS A 6 5.96 -6.62 37.55
N ASP A 7 4.68 -6.99 37.59
CA ASP A 7 3.88 -7.28 36.40
C ASP A 7 3.76 -6.08 35.45
N GLU A 8 3.69 -4.87 35.99
CA GLU A 8 3.59 -3.62 35.22
C GLU A 8 4.86 -3.39 34.38
N LEU A 9 6.04 -3.60 34.97
CA LEU A 9 7.31 -3.49 34.26
C LEU A 9 7.44 -4.56 33.18
N LEU A 10 7.04 -5.80 33.46
CA LEU A 10 7.04 -6.86 32.45
C LEU A 10 6.11 -6.55 31.28
N GLN A 11 4.90 -6.04 31.55
CA GLN A 11 3.96 -5.62 30.50
C GLN A 11 4.51 -4.45 29.67
N GLU A 12 5.18 -3.48 30.29
CA GLU A 12 5.81 -2.37 29.56
C GLU A 12 6.99 -2.85 28.70
N ILE A 13 7.78 -3.82 29.19
CA ILE A 13 8.81 -4.49 28.40
C ILE A 13 8.17 -5.20 27.19
N PHE A 14 7.09 -5.95 27.41
CA PHE A 14 6.41 -6.69 26.34
C PHE A 14 5.78 -5.81 25.27
N LYS A 15 5.31 -4.61 25.63
CA LYS A 15 4.84 -3.59 24.66
C LYS A 15 5.95 -3.09 23.73
N ARG A 16 7.20 -3.09 24.20
CA ARG A 16 8.37 -2.62 23.44
C ARG A 16 9.05 -3.72 22.62
N LEU A 17 8.68 -4.99 22.82
CA LEU A 17 9.24 -6.09 22.04
C LEU A 17 8.76 -6.02 20.59
N PRO A 18 9.65 -6.34 19.61
CA PRO A 18 9.26 -6.46 18.21
C PRO A 18 8.11 -7.46 18.04
N SER A 19 7.14 -7.11 17.18
CA SER A 19 6.01 -7.97 16.83
C SER A 19 6.40 -9.10 15.87
N THR A 20 7.57 -9.71 16.06
CA THR A 20 8.02 -10.84 15.25
C THR A 20 7.49 -12.17 15.81
N PRO A 21 7.17 -13.17 14.95
CA PRO A 21 6.69 -14.47 15.41
C PRO A 21 7.68 -15.16 16.37
N SER A 22 8.98 -15.00 16.13
CA SER A 22 10.05 -15.57 16.96
C SER A 22 10.08 -14.99 18.38
N ALA A 23 9.94 -13.67 18.51
CA ALA A 23 9.90 -13.02 19.83
C ALA A 23 8.62 -13.41 20.60
N ALA A 24 7.48 -13.52 19.91
CA ALA A 24 6.23 -13.96 20.51
C ALA A 24 6.32 -15.40 21.06
N LEU A 25 6.89 -16.33 20.28
CA LEU A 25 7.10 -17.70 20.70
C LEU A 25 8.05 -17.78 21.89
N SER A 26 9.18 -17.06 21.83
CA SER A 26 10.19 -17.06 22.89
C SER A 26 9.62 -16.60 24.24
N VAL A 27 8.85 -15.50 24.27
CA VAL A 27 8.22 -14.99 25.49
C VAL A 27 7.13 -15.93 26.01
N SER A 28 6.33 -16.48 25.09
CA SER A 28 5.21 -17.37 25.43
C SER A 28 5.64 -18.69 26.09
N LEU A 29 6.87 -19.14 25.84
CA LEU A 29 7.40 -20.41 26.34
C LEU A 29 8.16 -20.28 27.67
N VAL A 30 8.42 -19.06 28.18
CA VAL A 30 9.16 -18.85 29.43
C VAL A 30 8.38 -19.34 30.65
N SER A 31 7.13 -18.89 30.81
CA SER A 31 6.27 -19.30 31.92
C SER A 31 4.81 -18.93 31.64
N LYS A 32 3.87 -19.53 32.40
CA LYS A 32 2.44 -19.15 32.35
C LYS A 32 2.22 -17.67 32.72
N ARG A 33 3.01 -17.14 33.68
CA ARG A 33 2.94 -15.73 34.08
C ARG A 33 3.33 -14.81 32.91
N TRP A 34 4.45 -15.12 32.25
CA TRP A 34 4.91 -14.36 31.09
C TRP A 34 3.92 -14.45 29.94
N LEU A 35 3.37 -15.62 29.65
CA LEU A 35 2.34 -15.80 28.64
C LEU A 35 1.11 -14.92 28.90
N ASN A 36 0.57 -14.94 30.12
CA ASN A 36 -0.62 -14.17 30.48
C ASN A 36 -0.37 -12.66 30.40
N LEU A 37 0.75 -12.18 30.97
CA LEU A 37 1.14 -10.77 30.93
C LEU A 37 1.45 -10.29 29.52
N TYR A 38 2.09 -11.14 28.70
CA TYR A 38 2.35 -10.85 27.30
C TYR A 38 1.05 -10.66 26.55
N ARG A 39 0.10 -11.59 26.66
CA ARG A 39 -1.22 -11.48 26.01
C ARG A 39 -2.00 -10.27 26.49
N SER A 40 -2.04 -10.00 27.79
CA SER A 40 -2.74 -8.84 28.33
C SER A 40 -2.13 -7.51 27.90
N SER A 41 -0.82 -7.46 27.62
CA SER A 41 -0.13 -6.26 27.16
C SER A 41 -0.29 -5.97 25.66
N LYS A 42 -0.77 -6.93 24.86
CA LYS A 42 -0.85 -6.81 23.40
C LYS A 42 -2.04 -5.98 22.95
N THR A 43 -1.75 -4.97 22.13
CA THR A 43 -2.74 -4.06 21.54
C THR A 43 -3.16 -4.44 20.12
N SER A 44 -2.35 -5.26 19.43
CA SER A 44 -2.65 -5.73 18.07
C SER A 44 -2.49 -7.25 17.96
N LEU A 45 -3.43 -7.89 17.26
CA LEU A 45 -3.44 -9.32 17.00
C LEU A 45 -3.82 -9.58 15.54
N SER A 46 -3.04 -10.42 14.86
CA SER A 46 -3.34 -10.89 13.51
C SER A 46 -3.43 -12.41 13.51
N LEU A 47 -4.60 -12.94 13.14
CA LEU A 47 -4.89 -14.37 13.09
C LEU A 47 -5.22 -14.75 11.65
N ARG A 48 -4.66 -15.89 11.22
CA ARG A 48 -5.03 -16.55 9.97
C ARG A 48 -5.79 -17.84 10.29
N PHE A 49 -6.96 -18.01 9.70
CA PHE A 49 -7.78 -19.21 9.90
C PHE A 49 -7.67 -20.16 8.73
N LEU A 50 -7.62 -21.45 9.06
CA LEU A 50 -7.92 -22.57 8.16
C LEU A 50 -9.37 -23.00 8.42
N PRO A 51 -10.13 -23.35 7.38
CA PRO A 51 -11.57 -23.62 7.50
C PRO A 51 -11.86 -24.97 8.18
N HIS A 52 -11.81 -24.99 9.51
CA HIS A 52 -12.28 -26.11 10.33
C HIS A 52 -13.16 -25.61 11.48
N ASN A 53 -14.34 -26.23 11.65
CA ASN A 53 -15.39 -25.80 12.60
C ASN A 53 -14.97 -25.81 14.08
N SER A 54 -13.92 -26.54 14.47
CA SER A 54 -13.39 -26.56 15.85
C SER A 54 -12.75 -25.24 16.29
N THR A 55 -12.53 -24.30 15.37
CA THR A 55 -11.88 -23.00 15.64
C THR A 55 -12.78 -21.99 16.35
N LEU A 56 -14.12 -22.14 16.32
CA LEU A 56 -15.06 -21.16 16.87
C LEU A 56 -15.02 -21.02 18.40
N VAL A 57 -15.09 -22.14 19.11
CA VAL A 57 -15.03 -22.16 20.59
C VAL A 57 -13.64 -21.73 21.07
N SER A 58 -12.61 -21.98 20.26
CA SER A 58 -11.25 -21.52 20.56
C SER A 58 -11.11 -20.01 20.43
N LEU A 59 -11.86 -19.33 19.56
CA LEU A 59 -11.67 -17.90 19.31
C LEU A 59 -12.15 -17.02 20.46
N SER A 60 -13.33 -17.28 21.03
CA SER A 60 -13.83 -16.50 22.17
C SER A 60 -12.91 -16.63 23.38
N SER A 61 -12.51 -17.87 23.70
CA SER A 61 -11.54 -18.14 24.75
C SER A 61 -10.19 -17.48 24.45
N LEU A 62 -9.72 -17.52 23.20
CA LEU A 62 -8.48 -16.86 22.80
C LEU A 62 -8.54 -15.35 23.02
N LEU A 63 -9.59 -14.69 22.52
CA LEU A 63 -9.77 -13.24 22.62
C LEU A 63 -9.90 -12.77 24.07
N SER A 64 -10.47 -13.59 24.96
CA SER A 64 -10.56 -13.26 26.39
C SER A 64 -9.19 -13.07 27.07
N TYR A 65 -8.11 -13.65 26.52
CA TYR A 65 -6.75 -13.44 27.01
C TYR A 65 -6.13 -12.11 26.56
N TYR A 66 -6.80 -11.33 25.70
CA TYR A 66 -6.30 -10.07 25.13
C TYR A 66 -7.21 -8.87 25.46
N PRO A 67 -7.37 -8.50 26.76
CA PRO A 67 -8.29 -7.42 27.17
C PRO A 67 -7.91 -6.01 26.66
N SER A 68 -6.64 -5.77 26.31
CA SER A 68 -6.14 -4.47 25.84
C SER A 68 -6.10 -4.34 24.31
N LEU A 69 -6.80 -5.20 23.59
CA LEU A 69 -6.78 -5.24 22.13
C LEU A 69 -7.48 -4.02 21.52
N SER A 70 -6.75 -3.23 20.73
CA SER A 70 -7.28 -2.09 19.97
C SER A 70 -7.24 -2.29 18.44
N SER A 71 -6.49 -3.30 17.96
CA SER A 71 -6.39 -3.67 16.55
C SER A 71 -6.52 -5.18 16.38
N LEU A 72 -7.46 -5.62 15.56
CA LEU A 72 -7.68 -7.04 15.25
C LEU A 72 -7.69 -7.26 13.74
N SER A 73 -6.91 -8.24 13.28
CA SER A 73 -6.90 -8.69 11.89
C SER A 73 -7.21 -10.19 11.82
N LEU A 74 -8.32 -10.55 11.20
CA LEU A 74 -8.74 -11.93 10.94
C LEU A 74 -8.78 -12.15 9.43
N VAL A 75 -8.00 -13.10 8.93
CA VAL A 75 -7.91 -13.43 7.49
C VAL A 75 -8.10 -14.92 7.29
N LEU A 76 -8.95 -15.34 6.35
CA LEU A 76 -9.06 -16.75 5.96
C LEU A 76 -7.98 -17.08 4.91
N SER A 77 -7.25 -18.18 5.09
CA SER A 77 -6.12 -18.53 4.21
C SER A 77 -6.55 -19.04 2.83
N ASP A 78 -7.72 -19.66 2.72
CA ASP A 78 -8.24 -20.18 1.46
C ASP A 78 -9.54 -19.48 1.08
N SER A 79 -9.56 -18.90 -0.12
CA SER A 79 -10.80 -18.45 -0.76
C SER A 79 -11.63 -19.67 -1.10
N ILE A 80 -12.50 -20.13 -0.19
CA ILE A 80 -13.55 -21.08 -0.55
C ILE A 80 -14.51 -20.33 -1.48
N THR A 81 -14.24 -20.40 -2.78
CA THR A 81 -15.10 -19.84 -3.82
C THR A 81 -16.35 -20.67 -4.09
N ASN A 82 -16.52 -21.84 -3.44
CA ASN A 82 -17.57 -22.80 -3.80
C ASN A 82 -18.36 -23.41 -2.61
N ALA A 83 -18.56 -22.68 -1.51
CA ALA A 83 -19.50 -23.10 -0.46
C ALA A 83 -20.83 -22.34 -0.59
N ASN A 84 -21.95 -23.03 -0.40
CA ASN A 84 -23.31 -22.46 -0.41
C ASN A 84 -23.35 -21.15 0.40
N SER A 85 -23.66 -20.04 -0.29
CA SER A 85 -23.42 -18.67 0.19
C SER A 85 -24.07 -18.36 1.54
N SER A 86 -25.26 -18.89 1.81
CA SER A 86 -26.00 -18.64 3.06
C SER A 86 -25.34 -19.27 4.29
N THR A 87 -24.78 -20.48 4.16
CA THR A 87 -24.09 -21.15 5.26
C THR A 87 -22.73 -20.51 5.55
N ALA A 88 -22.07 -19.98 4.52
CA ALA A 88 -20.83 -19.24 4.67
C ALA A 88 -21.04 -17.89 5.37
N THR A 89 -22.10 -17.13 5.01
CA THR A 89 -22.43 -15.86 5.68
C THR A 89 -22.86 -16.06 7.13
N ALA A 90 -23.57 -17.14 7.46
CA ALA A 90 -23.94 -17.43 8.84
C ALA A 90 -22.71 -17.71 9.73
N PHE A 91 -21.72 -18.43 9.19
CA PHE A 91 -20.46 -18.70 9.88
C PHE A 91 -19.64 -17.41 10.11
N THR A 92 -19.52 -16.56 9.08
CA THR A 92 -18.79 -15.29 9.19
C THR A 92 -19.48 -14.31 10.13
N ASP A 93 -20.82 -14.24 10.12
CA ASP A 93 -21.58 -13.41 11.05
C ASP A 93 -21.42 -13.87 12.50
N HIS A 94 -21.44 -15.18 12.74
CA HIS A 94 -21.19 -15.72 14.07
C HIS A 94 -19.78 -15.40 14.58
N LEU A 95 -18.77 -15.45 13.70
CA LEU A 95 -17.41 -15.02 14.01
C LEU A 95 -17.34 -13.53 14.35
N LEU A 96 -18.01 -12.68 13.57
CA LEU A 96 -18.04 -11.24 13.83
C LEU A 96 -18.76 -10.93 15.16
N PHE A 97 -19.80 -11.71 15.51
CA PHE A 97 -20.49 -11.59 16.80
C PHE A 97 -19.59 -11.98 17.99
N ILE A 98 -18.76 -13.02 17.85
CA ILE A 98 -17.74 -13.37 18.86
C ILE A 98 -16.77 -12.19 19.05
N VAL A 99 -16.33 -11.56 17.95
CA VAL A 99 -15.44 -10.39 18.01
C VAL A 99 -16.13 -9.21 18.71
N SER A 100 -17.37 -8.89 18.34
CA SER A 100 -18.09 -7.76 18.94
C SER A 100 -18.34 -7.96 20.43
N SER A 101 -18.63 -9.19 20.87
CA SER A 101 -18.85 -9.51 22.29
C SER A 101 -17.57 -9.58 23.12
N SER A 102 -16.43 -9.94 22.51
CA SER A 102 -15.17 -10.14 23.23
C SER A 102 -14.26 -8.90 23.25
N CYS A 103 -14.43 -7.98 22.29
CA CYS A 103 -13.46 -6.91 22.04
C CYS A 103 -14.13 -5.51 21.98
N SER A 104 -14.47 -4.91 23.12
CA SER A 104 -15.15 -3.61 23.16
C SER A 104 -14.26 -2.40 22.82
N ASN A 105 -12.94 -2.51 23.01
CA ASN A 105 -11.99 -1.40 22.87
C ASN A 105 -11.33 -1.31 21.48
N LEU A 106 -11.97 -1.92 20.46
CA LEU A 106 -11.40 -1.94 19.11
C LEU A 106 -11.49 -0.58 18.42
N ASN A 107 -10.34 -0.13 17.91
CA ASN A 107 -10.21 1.03 17.03
C ASN A 107 -10.02 0.61 15.57
N HIS A 108 -9.35 -0.52 15.32
CA HIS A 108 -9.07 -1.04 13.98
C HIS A 108 -9.54 -2.49 13.86
N LEU A 109 -10.40 -2.75 12.88
CA LEU A 109 -10.85 -4.10 12.56
C LEU A 109 -10.57 -4.43 11.09
N ARG A 110 -9.82 -5.50 10.84
CA ARG A 110 -9.67 -6.11 9.53
C ARG A 110 -10.26 -7.51 9.54
N PHE A 111 -11.45 -7.66 8.98
CA PHE A 111 -12.19 -8.92 8.92
C PHE A 111 -12.34 -9.37 7.46
N LEU A 112 -11.39 -10.21 7.02
CA LEU A 112 -11.35 -10.80 5.68
C LEU A 112 -11.52 -12.32 5.75
N VAL A 113 -12.54 -12.75 6.51
CA VAL A 113 -12.91 -14.17 6.60
C VAL A 113 -13.92 -14.54 5.53
N GLY A 114 -14.79 -13.61 5.15
CA GLY A 114 -15.80 -13.76 4.10
C GLY A 114 -16.84 -12.64 4.18
N PRO A 115 -17.90 -12.70 3.35
CA PRO A 115 -18.95 -11.69 3.34
C PRO A 115 -19.70 -11.67 4.69
N VAL A 116 -20.00 -10.48 5.20
CA VAL A 116 -20.78 -10.27 6.42
C VAL A 116 -22.13 -9.63 6.11
N SER A 117 -23.13 -9.92 6.93
CA SER A 117 -24.45 -9.30 6.83
C SER A 117 -24.50 -7.94 7.54
N VAL A 118 -25.53 -7.16 7.22
CA VAL A 118 -25.76 -5.85 7.83
C VAL A 118 -26.10 -5.97 9.33
N SER A 119 -26.78 -7.05 9.73
CA SER A 119 -27.18 -7.26 11.13
C SER A 119 -25.98 -7.53 12.05
N SER A 120 -24.96 -8.25 11.56
CA SER A 120 -23.71 -8.45 12.31
C SER A 120 -22.92 -7.15 12.43
N LEU A 121 -22.96 -6.27 11.43
CA LEU A 121 -22.36 -4.93 11.47
C LEU A 121 -23.06 -4.00 12.47
N PHE A 122 -24.38 -4.04 12.59
CA PHE A 122 -25.09 -3.29 13.64
C PHE A 122 -24.78 -3.84 15.04
N SER A 123 -24.53 -5.14 15.18
CA SER A 123 -24.10 -5.72 16.46
C SER A 123 -22.69 -5.25 16.82
N LEU A 124 -21.82 -5.14 15.82
CA LEU A 124 -20.47 -4.59 15.96
C LEU A 124 -20.50 -3.11 16.37
N SER A 125 -21.34 -2.28 15.73
CA SER A 125 -21.40 -0.85 16.03
C SER A 125 -21.82 -0.55 17.47
N ARG A 126 -22.74 -1.35 18.02
CA ARG A 126 -23.19 -1.23 19.42
C ARG A 126 -22.10 -1.59 20.42
N SER A 127 -21.24 -2.54 20.07
CA SER A 127 -20.23 -3.08 21.00
C SER A 127 -18.89 -2.35 20.90
N CYS A 128 -18.52 -1.90 19.70
CA CYS A 128 -17.23 -1.30 19.38
C CYS A 128 -17.43 0.13 18.83
N SER A 129 -17.89 1.05 19.68
CA SER A 129 -18.24 2.43 19.27
C SER A 129 -17.04 3.31 18.90
N GLN A 130 -15.83 2.92 19.28
CA GLN A 130 -14.58 3.68 19.03
C GLN A 130 -13.88 3.30 17.71
N LEU A 131 -14.49 2.43 16.90
CA LEU A 131 -13.91 1.98 15.64
C LEU A 131 -13.65 3.16 14.68
N SER A 132 -12.37 3.37 14.38
CA SER A 132 -11.88 4.37 13.44
C SER A 132 -11.54 3.79 12.06
N CYS A 133 -11.27 2.50 11.98
CA CYS A 133 -10.93 1.80 10.74
C CYS A 133 -11.64 0.44 10.65
N ILE A 134 -12.37 0.23 9.56
CA ILE A 134 -13.08 -1.04 9.28
C ILE A 134 -12.67 -1.54 7.90
N THR A 135 -12.19 -2.77 7.84
CA THR A 135 -11.97 -3.52 6.59
C THR A 135 -12.81 -4.78 6.61
N ILE A 136 -13.76 -4.91 5.68
CA ILE A 136 -14.69 -6.04 5.62
C ILE A 136 -14.95 -6.48 4.18
N SER A 137 -15.51 -7.68 4.03
CA SER A 137 -16.06 -8.14 2.74
C SER A 137 -17.58 -8.12 2.79
N LEU A 138 -18.23 -7.71 1.70
CA LEU A 138 -19.68 -7.68 1.55
C LEU A 138 -20.10 -8.48 0.33
N SER A 139 -21.25 -9.16 0.41
CA SER A 139 -21.92 -9.76 -0.75
C SER A 139 -22.90 -8.77 -1.37
N LYS A 140 -23.15 -8.91 -2.66
CA LYS A 140 -24.23 -8.16 -3.34
C LYS A 140 -25.62 -8.70 -2.93
N PRO A 141 -26.68 -7.86 -2.93
CA PRO A 141 -26.68 -6.40 -3.18
C PRO A 141 -26.05 -5.60 -2.03
N LEU A 142 -25.57 -4.39 -2.33
CA LEU A 142 -24.81 -3.56 -1.39
C LEU A 142 -25.74 -2.69 -0.56
N TYR A 143 -25.74 -2.90 0.75
CA TYR A 143 -26.42 -2.04 1.72
C TYR A 143 -25.36 -1.36 2.59
N ILE A 144 -25.26 -0.04 2.51
CA ILE A 144 -24.16 0.74 3.10
C ILE A 144 -24.64 1.66 4.25
N SER A 145 -25.96 1.75 4.50
CA SER A 145 -26.54 2.59 5.56
C SER A 145 -26.01 2.31 6.98
N TRP A 146 -25.48 1.12 7.23
CA TRP A 146 -24.85 0.78 8.51
C TRP A 146 -23.65 1.68 8.85
N VAL A 147 -23.01 2.31 7.87
CA VAL A 147 -21.86 3.21 8.08
C VAL A 147 -22.21 4.37 9.03
N VAL A 148 -23.47 4.86 9.01
CA VAL A 148 -23.96 5.91 9.93
C VAL A 148 -23.82 5.48 11.40
N SER A 149 -23.87 4.18 11.69
CA SER A 149 -23.77 3.66 13.05
C SER A 149 -22.36 3.72 13.64
N PHE A 150 -21.35 4.13 12.86
CA PHE A 150 -19.96 4.24 13.29
C PHE A 150 -19.50 5.71 13.29
N PRO A 151 -19.77 6.47 14.37
CA PRO A 151 -19.54 7.92 14.40
C PRO A 151 -18.06 8.32 14.36
N CYS A 152 -17.17 7.44 14.81
CA CYS A 152 -15.72 7.68 14.84
C CYS A 152 -14.99 7.18 13.59
N LEU A 153 -15.70 6.63 12.59
CA LEU A 153 -15.10 5.98 11.44
C LEU A 153 -14.41 7.00 10.53
N LYS A 154 -13.11 6.81 10.32
CA LYS A 154 -12.27 7.61 9.42
C LYS A 154 -11.83 6.84 8.19
N GLU A 155 -11.64 5.53 8.32
CA GLU A 155 -11.17 4.67 7.24
C GLU A 155 -12.12 3.50 7.01
N LEU A 156 -12.55 3.33 5.76
CA LEU A 156 -13.43 2.26 5.35
C LEU A 156 -12.84 1.52 4.15
N CYS A 157 -12.65 0.21 4.28
CA CYS A 157 -12.19 -0.66 3.19
C CYS A 157 -13.22 -1.75 2.92
N LEU A 158 -13.84 -1.72 1.74
CA LEU A 158 -14.86 -2.68 1.32
C LEU A 158 -14.35 -3.56 0.18
N TYR A 159 -14.44 -4.87 0.37
CA TYR A 159 -14.23 -5.87 -0.67
C TYR A 159 -15.58 -6.47 -1.08
N ILE A 160 -16.00 -6.24 -2.32
CA ILE A 160 -17.29 -6.68 -2.82
C ILE A 160 -17.13 -8.03 -3.52
N CYS A 161 -17.81 -9.05 -3.00
CA CYS A 161 -17.80 -10.39 -3.57
C CYS A 161 -18.90 -10.54 -4.65
N PRO A 162 -18.62 -11.19 -5.79
CA PRO A 162 -19.55 -11.29 -6.91
C PRO A 162 -20.77 -12.19 -6.67
N ASN A 163 -20.77 -13.02 -5.62
CA ASN A 163 -21.75 -14.10 -5.41
C ASN A 163 -23.07 -13.64 -4.75
N GLY A 164 -23.68 -12.56 -5.24
CA GLY A 164 -25.06 -12.19 -4.90
C GLY A 164 -26.00 -12.58 -6.04
N VAL A 165 -26.85 -13.59 -5.83
CA VAL A 165 -27.89 -13.93 -6.81
C VAL A 165 -28.89 -12.77 -6.85
N ASN A 166 -29.05 -12.16 -8.02
CA ASN A 166 -30.11 -11.20 -8.33
C ASN A 166 -31.47 -11.77 -7.93
N LYS A 167 -32.04 -11.31 -6.81
CA LYS A 167 -33.48 -11.41 -6.55
C LYS A 167 -33.95 -10.18 -5.76
N PHE A 168 -34.61 -9.30 -6.50
CA PHE A 168 -35.67 -8.38 -6.11
C PHE A 168 -35.37 -7.25 -5.11
N GLY A 169 -35.88 -6.08 -5.51
CA GLY A 169 -36.40 -5.07 -4.60
C GLY A 169 -35.56 -3.81 -4.57
N SER A 170 -35.91 -2.87 -5.45
CA SER A 170 -35.81 -1.44 -5.15
C SER A 170 -36.47 -1.22 -3.80
N LEU A 171 -35.67 -1.23 -2.74
CA LEU A 171 -36.00 -0.55 -1.51
C LEU A 171 -35.35 0.81 -1.66
N LEU A 172 -36.14 1.71 -2.24
CA LEU A 172 -36.06 3.14 -2.01
C LEU A 172 -35.93 3.36 -0.51
N ASN A 173 -34.72 3.38 0.00
CA ASN A 173 -34.46 4.08 1.23
C ASN A 173 -34.09 5.49 0.79
N GLU A 174 -35.00 6.41 1.07
CA GLU A 174 -34.67 7.81 1.37
C GLU A 174 -33.69 7.79 2.55
N GLU A 175 -32.45 7.38 2.30
CA GLU A 175 -31.38 7.36 3.29
C GLU A 175 -30.96 8.81 3.49
N LEU A 176 -31.56 9.44 4.50
CA LEU A 176 -31.29 10.80 4.97
C LEU A 176 -29.81 11.16 4.82
N ASP A 177 -29.52 12.38 4.36
CA ASP A 177 -28.17 12.91 4.30
C ASP A 177 -27.52 12.82 5.69
N ALA A 178 -26.43 12.07 5.79
CA ALA A 178 -25.65 11.86 6.99
C ALA A 178 -24.20 12.20 6.69
N GLU A 179 -23.62 13.22 7.34
CA GLU A 179 -22.23 13.57 7.06
C GLU A 179 -21.26 12.59 7.72
N PHE A 180 -20.46 11.90 6.90
CA PHE A 180 -19.42 11.01 7.40
C PHE A 180 -18.13 11.76 7.71
N GLY A 181 -17.51 11.36 8.82
CA GLY A 181 -16.14 11.72 9.17
C GLY A 181 -15.08 10.95 8.36
N LEU A 182 -15.46 10.27 7.27
CA LEU A 182 -14.58 9.42 6.47
C LEU A 182 -13.52 10.26 5.75
N GLU A 183 -12.25 9.95 6.01
CA GLU A 183 -11.07 10.55 5.40
C GLU A 183 -10.45 9.63 4.34
N THR A 184 -10.56 8.30 4.51
CA THR A 184 -10.02 7.28 3.60
C THR A 184 -11.08 6.25 3.21
N LEU A 185 -11.20 5.99 1.92
CA LEU A 185 -12.14 5.01 1.37
C LEU A 185 -11.44 4.11 0.34
N PHE A 186 -11.45 2.81 0.60
CA PHE A 186 -11.02 1.78 -0.33
C PHE A 186 -12.22 0.95 -0.76
N LEU A 187 -12.45 0.85 -2.06
CA LEU A 187 -13.50 0.01 -2.63
C LEU A 187 -12.88 -0.96 -3.65
N SER A 188 -13.27 -2.23 -3.57
CA SER A 188 -12.85 -3.22 -4.55
C SER A 188 -14.01 -4.05 -5.08
N GLY A 189 -14.06 -4.23 -6.40
CA GLY A 189 -15.00 -5.14 -7.05
C GLY A 189 -16.34 -4.53 -7.48
N ILE A 190 -16.49 -3.20 -7.44
CA ILE A 190 -17.72 -2.52 -7.91
C ILE A 190 -17.97 -2.83 -9.38
N GLN A 191 -19.19 -3.20 -9.73
CA GLN A 191 -19.64 -3.44 -11.10
C GLN A 191 -20.68 -2.41 -11.53
N ALA A 192 -20.96 -2.34 -12.83
CA ALA A 192 -22.10 -1.58 -13.34
C ALA A 192 -23.41 -2.18 -12.78
N GLY A 193 -24.30 -1.31 -12.29
CA GLY A 193 -25.58 -1.71 -11.69
C GLY A 193 -25.51 -2.00 -10.17
N ASP A 194 -24.35 -1.82 -9.53
CA ASP A 194 -24.29 -1.85 -8.07
C ASP A 194 -24.94 -0.58 -7.49
N GLU A 195 -26.19 -0.72 -7.04
CA GLU A 195 -26.98 0.32 -6.37
C GLU A 195 -26.44 0.62 -4.95
N GLY A 196 -26.81 1.77 -4.39
CA GLY A 196 -26.44 2.19 -3.01
C GLY A 196 -25.07 2.86 -2.88
N ILE A 197 -24.17 2.70 -3.86
CA ILE A 197 -22.85 3.36 -3.88
C ILE A 197 -23.00 4.89 -4.01
N GLY A 198 -23.99 5.37 -4.76
CA GLY A 198 -24.27 6.80 -4.90
C GLY A 198 -24.53 7.50 -3.58
N TRP A 199 -25.23 6.84 -2.64
CA TRP A 199 -25.46 7.37 -1.30
C TRP A 199 -24.16 7.52 -0.50
N LEU A 200 -23.22 6.57 -0.63
CA LEU A 200 -21.90 6.69 -0.01
C LEU A 200 -21.17 7.93 -0.54
N TRP A 201 -21.22 8.19 -1.85
CA TRP A 201 -20.60 9.38 -2.44
C TRP A 201 -21.26 10.70 -1.99
N ARG A 202 -22.58 10.76 -1.87
CA ARG A 202 -23.27 11.99 -1.41
C ARG A 202 -22.83 12.41 -0.01
N ASN A 203 -22.43 11.45 0.81
CA ASN A 203 -22.18 11.63 2.24
C ASN A 203 -20.68 11.66 2.63
N CYS A 204 -19.76 11.24 1.74
CA CYS A 204 -18.30 11.28 1.97
C CYS A 204 -17.66 12.63 1.60
N LYS A 205 -18.09 13.74 2.21
CA LYS A 205 -17.62 15.10 1.85
C LYS A 205 -16.21 15.44 2.36
N ARG A 206 -15.68 14.69 3.34
CA ARG A 206 -14.37 14.93 3.97
C ARG A 206 -13.26 14.01 3.45
N LEU A 207 -13.54 13.31 2.35
CA LEU A 207 -12.64 12.30 1.82
C LEU A 207 -11.36 12.94 1.30
N LYS A 208 -10.22 12.46 1.79
CA LYS A 208 -8.87 12.87 1.36
C LYS A 208 -8.21 11.79 0.51
N LYS A 209 -8.48 10.51 0.80
CA LYS A 209 -7.86 9.38 0.11
C LYS A 209 -8.92 8.45 -0.46
N LEU A 210 -8.85 8.22 -1.77
CA LEU A 210 -9.72 7.29 -2.48
C LEU A 210 -8.89 6.21 -3.16
N GLN A 211 -9.25 4.95 -2.93
CA GLN A 211 -8.61 3.82 -3.58
C GLN A 211 -9.66 2.92 -4.22
N LEU A 212 -9.61 2.79 -5.54
CA LEU A 212 -10.48 1.89 -6.30
C LEU A 212 -9.66 0.75 -6.88
N LYS A 213 -10.09 -0.49 -6.64
CA LYS A 213 -9.42 -1.69 -7.14
C LYS A 213 -10.37 -2.63 -7.85
N ASN A 214 -10.10 -2.96 -9.10
CA ASN A 214 -10.91 -3.89 -9.89
C ASN A 214 -12.38 -3.45 -9.96
N CYS A 215 -12.60 -2.15 -10.15
CA CYS A 215 -13.93 -1.56 -10.28
C CYS A 215 -14.23 -1.30 -11.76
N ALA A 216 -15.36 -1.82 -12.24
CA ALA A 216 -15.88 -1.57 -13.58
C ALA A 216 -16.82 -0.36 -13.65
N SER A 217 -17.29 0.13 -12.49
CA SER A 217 -18.06 1.36 -12.36
C SER A 217 -17.73 2.07 -11.03
N VAL A 218 -18.16 3.33 -10.89
CA VAL A 218 -18.26 4.04 -9.60
C VAL A 218 -19.70 4.00 -9.05
N GLY A 219 -20.55 3.11 -9.58
CA GLY A 219 -21.95 2.92 -9.19
C GLY A 219 -22.88 2.92 -10.40
N ASP A 220 -24.13 3.35 -10.22
CA ASP A 220 -25.08 3.63 -11.31
C ASP A 220 -24.87 5.04 -11.92
N GLY A 221 -25.73 5.41 -12.88
CA GLY A 221 -25.64 6.73 -13.54
C GLY A 221 -25.74 7.92 -12.56
N GLU A 222 -26.60 7.82 -11.54
CA GLU A 222 -26.74 8.87 -10.51
C GLU A 222 -25.56 8.91 -9.54
N SER A 223 -24.88 7.78 -9.34
CA SER A 223 -23.70 7.66 -8.50
C SER A 223 -22.53 8.48 -9.04
N PHE A 224 -22.41 8.63 -10.36
CA PHE A 224 -21.34 9.42 -10.96
C PHE A 224 -21.51 10.92 -10.66
N SER A 225 -22.73 11.46 -10.70
CA SER A 225 -22.99 12.85 -10.30
C SER A 225 -22.71 13.08 -8.82
N SER A 226 -23.03 12.08 -8.00
CA SER A 226 -22.75 12.10 -6.56
C SER A 226 -21.25 12.03 -6.26
N PHE A 227 -20.49 11.27 -7.06
CA PHE A 227 -19.04 11.14 -6.94
C PHE A 227 -18.32 12.49 -7.02
N ILE A 228 -18.78 13.40 -7.88
CA ILE A 228 -18.20 14.75 -8.04
C ILE A 228 -18.20 15.52 -6.71
N LEU A 229 -19.15 15.26 -5.81
CA LEU A 229 -19.22 15.91 -4.49
C LEU A 229 -18.02 15.53 -3.60
N CYS A 230 -17.50 14.30 -3.70
CA CYS A 230 -16.31 13.86 -2.98
C CYS A 230 -15.00 14.37 -3.59
N VAL A 231 -14.98 14.61 -4.90
CA VAL A 231 -13.75 14.85 -5.66
C VAL A 231 -13.01 16.12 -5.22
N LYS A 232 -13.73 17.16 -4.76
CA LYS A 232 -13.14 18.47 -4.46
C LYS A 232 -12.06 18.45 -3.38
N GLY A 233 -12.20 17.56 -2.39
CA GLY A 233 -11.31 17.47 -1.22
C GLY A 233 -10.22 16.40 -1.35
N LEU A 234 -10.18 15.65 -2.45
CA LEU A 234 -9.25 14.54 -2.61
C LEU A 234 -7.80 15.03 -2.69
N GLN A 235 -6.94 14.32 -1.97
CA GLN A 235 -5.51 14.55 -1.90
C GLN A 235 -4.75 13.37 -2.50
N GLU A 236 -5.21 12.14 -2.28
CA GLU A 236 -4.61 10.92 -2.83
C GLU A 236 -5.65 10.07 -3.56
N VAL A 237 -5.35 9.68 -4.80
CA VAL A 237 -6.20 8.77 -5.57
C VAL A 237 -5.38 7.60 -6.13
N ASP A 238 -5.82 6.37 -5.83
CA ASP A 238 -5.29 5.14 -6.42
C ASP A 238 -6.35 4.46 -7.28
N LEU A 239 -6.05 4.26 -8.57
CA LEU A 239 -6.87 3.48 -9.49
C LEU A 239 -6.09 2.23 -9.91
N ARG A 240 -6.57 1.05 -9.52
CA ARG A 240 -5.85 -0.23 -9.75
C ARG A 240 -6.75 -1.20 -10.51
N LYS A 241 -6.39 -1.55 -11.75
CA LYS A 241 -7.18 -2.44 -12.62
C LYS A 241 -8.61 -1.93 -12.85
N CYS A 242 -8.76 -0.62 -13.02
CA CYS A 242 -10.06 0.05 -13.16
C CYS A 242 -10.29 0.54 -14.60
N ARG A 243 -9.90 -0.26 -15.61
CA ARG A 243 -9.81 0.15 -17.02
C ARG A 243 -11.06 0.87 -17.55
N SER A 244 -12.25 0.43 -17.14
CA SER A 244 -13.53 0.99 -17.63
C SER A 244 -13.87 2.38 -17.10
N ILE A 245 -13.30 2.81 -15.97
CA ILE A 245 -13.67 4.08 -15.31
C ILE A 245 -12.52 5.08 -15.21
N VAL A 246 -11.28 4.66 -15.44
CA VAL A 246 -10.10 5.52 -15.18
C VAL A 246 -10.21 6.85 -15.90
N ASP A 247 -10.54 6.87 -17.20
CA ASP A 247 -10.61 8.11 -17.98
C ASP A 247 -11.70 9.06 -17.46
N GLY A 248 -12.88 8.51 -17.14
CA GLY A 248 -13.97 9.30 -16.57
C GLY A 248 -13.60 9.89 -15.19
N VAL A 249 -12.93 9.11 -14.35
CA VAL A 249 -12.46 9.57 -13.04
C VAL A 249 -11.37 10.64 -13.19
N LEU A 250 -10.41 10.42 -14.09
CA LEU A 250 -9.34 11.37 -14.39
C LEU A 250 -9.90 12.71 -14.90
N LEU A 251 -10.86 12.67 -15.83
CA LEU A 251 -11.52 13.89 -16.32
C LEU A 251 -12.16 14.67 -15.18
N LYS A 252 -12.90 14.01 -14.29
CA LYS A 252 -13.55 14.70 -13.16
C LYS A 252 -12.57 15.21 -12.13
N LEU A 253 -11.47 14.50 -11.89
CA LEU A 253 -10.36 14.99 -11.05
C LEU A 253 -9.74 16.25 -11.66
N ALA A 254 -9.47 16.27 -12.97
CA ALA A 254 -8.90 17.43 -13.64
C ALA A 254 -9.82 18.67 -13.56
N GLU A 255 -11.11 18.49 -13.76
CA GLU A 255 -12.10 19.57 -13.76
C GLU A 255 -12.42 20.11 -12.35
N ASN A 256 -12.45 19.24 -11.32
CA ASN A 256 -13.08 19.56 -10.02
C ASN A 256 -12.14 19.47 -8.81
N CYS A 257 -10.93 18.90 -8.95
CA CYS A 257 -10.03 18.66 -7.82
C CYS A 257 -8.84 19.63 -7.82
N GLY A 258 -8.83 20.58 -6.88
CA GLY A 258 -7.71 21.51 -6.68
C GLY A 258 -6.65 21.03 -5.67
N SER A 259 -6.96 20.01 -4.86
CA SER A 259 -6.14 19.58 -3.72
C SER A 259 -5.34 18.30 -3.94
N LEU A 260 -5.40 17.70 -5.13
CA LEU A 260 -4.74 16.42 -5.41
C LEU A 260 -3.22 16.56 -5.36
N ASN A 261 -2.58 15.76 -4.51
CA ASN A 261 -1.13 15.71 -4.35
C ASN A 261 -0.52 14.40 -4.86
N SER A 262 -1.29 13.31 -4.91
CA SER A 262 -0.79 11.99 -5.28
C SER A 262 -1.79 11.26 -6.16
N LEU A 263 -1.33 10.79 -7.31
CA LEU A 263 -2.10 9.98 -8.24
C LEU A 263 -1.33 8.70 -8.57
N LEU A 264 -1.99 7.56 -8.37
CA LEU A 264 -1.56 6.26 -8.89
C LEU A 264 -2.58 5.75 -9.91
N VAL A 265 -2.09 5.41 -11.10
CA VAL A 265 -2.85 4.65 -12.09
C VAL A 265 -2.08 3.37 -12.40
N TYR A 266 -2.70 2.22 -12.10
CA TYR A 266 -2.15 0.91 -12.36
C TYR A 266 -3.11 0.11 -13.23
N ASP A 267 -2.65 -0.28 -14.42
CA ASP A 267 -3.41 -1.12 -15.36
C ASP A 267 -4.76 -0.47 -15.76
N GLY A 268 -4.67 0.68 -16.43
CA GLY A 268 -5.79 1.48 -16.94
C GLY A 268 -5.36 2.86 -17.41
N GLY A 269 -6.31 3.62 -17.96
CA GLY A 269 -6.08 4.95 -18.54
C GLY A 269 -5.74 4.87 -20.03
N SER A 270 -6.56 5.49 -20.87
CA SER A 270 -6.22 5.67 -22.29
C SER A 270 -5.15 6.74 -22.45
N LYS A 271 -4.52 6.74 -23.63
CA LYS A 271 -3.65 7.83 -24.08
C LYS A 271 -4.30 9.19 -23.92
N GLU A 272 -5.52 9.33 -24.46
CA GLU A 272 -6.24 10.60 -24.48
C GLU A 272 -6.65 11.02 -23.06
N GLY A 273 -7.20 10.09 -22.25
CA GLY A 273 -7.64 10.39 -20.90
C GLY A 273 -6.51 10.82 -19.95
N LEU A 274 -5.35 10.15 -20.03
CA LEU A 274 -4.16 10.57 -19.27
C LEU A 274 -3.63 11.92 -19.72
N LEU A 275 -3.53 12.15 -21.03
CA LEU A 275 -3.02 13.40 -21.58
C LEU A 275 -3.94 14.58 -21.25
N GLU A 276 -5.25 14.40 -21.38
CA GLU A 276 -6.26 15.39 -21.04
C GLU A 276 -6.19 15.76 -19.55
N PHE A 277 -6.05 14.76 -18.67
CA PHE A 277 -5.86 15.01 -17.24
C PHE A 277 -4.62 15.88 -16.98
N ILE A 278 -3.46 15.51 -17.52
CA ILE A 278 -2.20 16.23 -17.29
C ILE A 278 -2.27 17.68 -17.80
N ASN A 279 -2.99 17.91 -18.91
CA ASN A 279 -3.15 19.24 -19.49
C ASN A 279 -4.17 20.12 -18.75
N THR A 280 -5.18 19.51 -18.14
CA THR A 280 -6.34 20.24 -17.58
C THR A 280 -6.28 20.35 -16.07
N CYS A 281 -5.57 19.44 -15.38
CA CYS A 281 -5.53 19.41 -13.93
C CYS A 281 -4.95 20.71 -13.37
N ARG A 282 -5.63 21.26 -12.36
CA ARG A 282 -5.23 22.50 -11.68
C ARG A 282 -4.59 22.24 -10.31
N CYS A 283 -4.36 20.98 -10.00
CA CYS A 283 -3.82 20.54 -8.72
C CYS A 283 -2.30 20.65 -8.69
N ASN A 284 -1.75 20.89 -7.50
CA ASN A 284 -0.31 20.89 -7.29
C ASN A 284 0.20 19.46 -7.05
N LEU A 285 0.20 18.64 -8.11
CA LEU A 285 0.54 17.22 -8.00
C LEU A 285 2.01 17.05 -7.64
N GLN A 286 2.27 16.34 -6.54
CA GLN A 286 3.61 16.04 -6.04
C GLN A 286 4.06 14.62 -6.40
N LYS A 287 3.12 13.67 -6.49
CA LYS A 287 3.41 12.27 -6.75
C LYS A 287 2.58 11.75 -7.92
N LEU A 288 3.26 11.21 -8.92
CA LEU A 288 2.64 10.57 -10.07
C LEU A 288 3.25 9.18 -10.23
N ASP A 289 2.41 8.15 -10.11
CA ASP A 289 2.81 6.75 -10.24
C ASP A 289 1.96 6.08 -11.33
N LEU A 290 2.59 5.71 -12.44
CA LEU A 290 1.95 5.14 -13.62
C LEU A 290 2.53 3.75 -13.88
N ARG A 291 1.69 2.72 -13.81
CA ARG A 291 2.12 1.32 -13.88
C ARG A 291 1.34 0.56 -14.94
N LEU A 292 2.05 -0.15 -15.80
CA LEU A 292 1.50 -0.75 -17.03
C LEU A 292 0.66 0.24 -17.87
N PRO A 293 1.10 1.49 -18.10
CA PRO A 293 0.35 2.40 -18.96
C PRO A 293 0.66 2.06 -20.43
N LEU A 294 -0.19 1.23 -21.04
CA LEU A 294 0.06 0.63 -22.37
C LEU A 294 0.34 1.69 -23.46
N ASP A 295 -0.26 2.87 -23.37
CA ASP A 295 -0.15 3.91 -24.40
C ASP A 295 0.67 5.14 -23.99
N LEU A 296 1.36 5.09 -22.84
CA LEU A 296 2.16 6.23 -22.35
C LEU A 296 3.46 6.37 -23.14
N ASN A 297 3.62 7.54 -23.75
CA ASN A 297 4.73 7.90 -24.63
C ASN A 297 5.27 9.32 -24.32
N ASN A 298 6.21 9.82 -25.13
CA ASN A 298 6.84 11.13 -24.93
C ASN A 298 5.87 12.31 -24.88
N THR A 299 4.72 12.28 -25.56
CA THR A 299 3.78 13.43 -25.52
C THR A 299 3.24 13.66 -24.12
N HIS A 300 3.03 12.57 -23.37
CA HIS A 300 2.61 12.63 -21.97
C HIS A 300 3.73 13.17 -21.08
N LEU A 301 4.96 12.71 -21.30
CA LEU A 301 6.13 13.18 -20.55
C LEU A 301 6.37 14.67 -20.78
N SER A 302 6.23 15.16 -22.02
CA SER A 302 6.28 16.58 -22.33
C SER A 302 5.16 17.36 -21.64
N ALA A 303 3.94 16.84 -21.62
CA ALA A 303 2.83 17.46 -20.89
C ALA A 303 3.10 17.53 -19.38
N VAL A 304 3.61 16.45 -18.78
CA VAL A 304 4.03 16.42 -17.36
C VAL A 304 5.13 17.46 -17.11
N ALA A 305 6.14 17.50 -17.98
CA ALA A 305 7.23 18.45 -17.91
C ALA A 305 6.72 19.89 -17.97
N MET A 306 5.68 20.17 -18.76
CA MET A 306 5.11 21.51 -18.92
C MET A 306 4.23 21.92 -17.73
N ASN A 307 3.35 21.04 -17.28
CA ASN A 307 2.24 21.39 -16.39
C ASN A 307 2.47 21.00 -14.92
N LEU A 308 3.27 19.97 -14.63
CA LEU A 308 3.47 19.42 -13.28
C LEU A 308 4.84 19.80 -12.68
N ARG A 309 5.14 21.09 -12.60
CA ARG A 309 6.47 21.61 -12.24
C ARG A 309 6.92 21.32 -10.79
N HIS A 310 5.98 21.04 -9.90
CA HIS A 310 6.24 20.75 -8.48
C HIS A 310 6.28 19.24 -8.17
N LEU A 311 6.34 18.39 -9.20
CA LEU A 311 6.39 16.95 -9.03
C LEU A 311 7.68 16.55 -8.31
N SER A 312 7.54 15.95 -7.12
CA SER A 312 8.67 15.46 -6.32
C SER A 312 8.89 13.96 -6.46
N THR A 313 7.87 13.21 -6.89
CA THR A 313 7.94 11.77 -7.11
C THR A 313 7.33 11.41 -8.46
N LEU A 314 8.14 10.80 -9.33
CA LEU A 314 7.69 10.20 -10.58
C LEU A 314 8.05 8.72 -10.61
N LYS A 315 7.03 7.87 -10.77
CA LYS A 315 7.20 6.43 -10.92
C LYS A 315 6.58 5.97 -12.22
N LEU A 316 7.40 5.35 -13.05
CA LEU A 316 7.03 4.74 -14.30
C LEU A 316 7.38 3.26 -14.19
N GLN A 317 6.39 2.40 -14.34
CA GLN A 317 6.59 0.95 -14.32
C GLN A 317 6.06 0.35 -15.61
N SER A 318 6.93 -0.38 -16.34
CA SER A 318 6.58 -1.07 -17.57
C SER A 318 6.03 -0.14 -18.65
N CYS A 319 6.71 0.99 -18.86
CA CYS A 319 6.44 1.94 -19.93
C CYS A 319 7.34 1.67 -21.13
N CYS A 320 6.81 1.03 -22.18
CA CYS A 320 7.59 0.60 -23.35
C CYS A 320 7.64 1.62 -24.51
N LEU A 321 6.72 2.60 -24.54
CA LEU A 321 6.65 3.62 -25.62
C LEU A 321 7.36 4.94 -25.25
N VAL A 322 7.99 5.00 -24.07
CA VAL A 322 8.82 6.13 -23.65
C VAL A 322 10.21 6.01 -24.24
N THR A 323 10.75 7.12 -24.74
CA THR A 323 12.15 7.20 -25.17
C THR A 323 12.93 8.15 -24.25
N GLY A 324 14.25 8.12 -24.35
CA GLY A 324 15.12 8.96 -23.54
C GLY A 324 15.00 10.44 -23.88
N GLU A 325 14.49 10.82 -25.06
CA GLU A 325 14.10 12.19 -25.36
C GLU A 325 13.01 12.70 -24.40
N GLY A 326 11.97 11.90 -24.17
CA GLY A 326 10.90 12.24 -23.24
C GLY A 326 11.39 12.32 -21.79
N LEU A 327 12.24 11.38 -21.37
CA LEU A 327 12.84 11.39 -20.04
C LEU A 327 13.83 12.54 -19.83
N ASN A 328 14.63 12.89 -20.84
CA ASN A 328 15.53 14.04 -20.80
C ASN A 328 14.75 15.36 -20.71
N THR A 329 13.65 15.47 -21.45
CA THR A 329 12.73 16.63 -21.36
C THR A 329 12.16 16.77 -19.95
N LEU A 330 11.77 15.65 -19.32
CA LEU A 330 11.34 15.66 -17.91
C LEU A 330 12.47 16.04 -16.96
N GLY A 331 13.65 15.43 -17.12
CA GLY A 331 14.80 15.69 -16.25
C GLY A 331 15.23 17.15 -16.26
N THR A 332 15.22 17.78 -17.44
CA THR A 332 15.52 19.22 -17.59
C THR A 332 14.42 20.10 -17.03
N ALA A 333 13.14 19.69 -17.10
CA ALA A 333 12.03 20.46 -16.57
C ALA A 333 11.87 20.38 -15.04
N LEU A 334 12.24 19.24 -14.44
CA LEU A 334 12.01 18.92 -13.02
C LEU A 334 13.31 18.88 -12.19
N TYR A 335 14.42 19.43 -12.71
CA TYR A 335 15.74 19.42 -12.09
C TYR A 335 15.78 19.94 -10.63
N GLY A 336 14.87 20.85 -10.29
CA GLY A 336 14.79 21.49 -8.97
C GLY A 336 13.69 20.98 -8.05
N SER A 337 12.87 20.02 -8.49
CA SER A 337 11.73 19.50 -7.71
C SER A 337 11.73 17.99 -7.51
N LEU A 338 12.28 17.21 -8.45
CA LEU A 338 12.17 15.75 -8.43
C LEU A 338 13.17 15.11 -7.44
N GLU A 339 12.65 14.52 -6.37
CA GLU A 339 13.42 13.84 -5.32
C GLU A 339 13.40 12.31 -5.43
N GLU A 340 12.34 11.74 -6.03
CA GLU A 340 12.16 10.31 -6.24
C GLU A 340 11.84 9.99 -7.70
N LEU A 341 12.70 9.17 -8.33
CA LEU A 341 12.52 8.67 -9.68
C LEU A 341 12.54 7.15 -9.66
N ALA A 342 11.47 6.54 -10.18
CA ALA A 342 11.41 5.11 -10.40
C ALA A 342 11.16 4.82 -11.89
N LEU A 343 12.07 4.06 -12.51
CA LEU A 343 11.96 3.54 -13.87
C LEU A 343 12.05 2.01 -13.78
N ILE A 344 10.93 1.37 -13.45
CA ILE A 344 10.89 -0.05 -13.10
C ILE A 344 10.49 -0.86 -14.33
N ASN A 345 11.32 -1.82 -14.75
CA ASN A 345 11.08 -2.62 -15.95
C ASN A 345 10.77 -1.74 -17.18
N CYS A 346 11.62 -0.74 -17.44
CA CYS A 346 11.49 0.23 -18.54
C CYS A 346 12.68 0.05 -19.50
N ASP A 347 12.41 -0.54 -20.67
CA ASP A 347 13.41 -0.90 -21.69
C ASP A 347 14.29 0.27 -22.16
N VAL A 348 13.76 1.49 -22.12
CA VAL A 348 14.49 2.74 -22.43
C VAL A 348 15.77 2.91 -21.62
N VAL A 349 15.79 2.45 -20.36
CA VAL A 349 16.96 2.53 -19.47
C VAL A 349 18.14 1.74 -20.01
N GLU A 350 17.87 0.68 -20.78
CA GLU A 350 18.85 -0.26 -21.30
C GLU A 350 19.16 0.02 -22.79
N ARG A 351 18.16 0.48 -23.54
CA ARG A 351 18.27 0.74 -24.98
C ARG A 351 19.05 2.01 -25.29
N GLU A 352 19.00 3.02 -24.42
CA GLU A 352 19.57 4.34 -24.70
C GLU A 352 20.83 4.63 -23.86
N ILE A 353 21.98 4.44 -24.51
CA ILE A 353 23.31 4.72 -23.94
C ILE A 353 23.42 6.21 -23.58
N GLY A 354 23.94 6.50 -22.40
CA GLY A 354 24.12 7.85 -21.89
C GLY A 354 22.88 8.49 -21.24
N LEU A 355 21.68 7.89 -21.36
CA LEU A 355 20.45 8.42 -20.77
C LEU A 355 20.59 8.64 -19.25
N LEU A 356 21.06 7.62 -18.53
CA LEU A 356 21.24 7.72 -17.07
C LEU A 356 22.28 8.78 -16.69
N ALA A 357 23.32 8.97 -17.50
CA ALA A 357 24.29 10.05 -17.29
C ALA A 357 23.63 11.43 -17.40
N THR A 358 22.83 11.65 -18.46
CA THR A 358 22.10 12.90 -18.67
C THR A 358 21.08 13.16 -17.56
N LEU A 359 20.31 12.13 -17.18
CA LEU A 359 19.37 12.24 -16.05
C LEU A 359 20.09 12.56 -14.74
N GLY A 360 21.23 11.93 -14.47
CA GLY A 360 22.04 12.21 -13.28
C GLY A 360 22.57 13.64 -13.23
N GLN A 361 22.99 14.19 -14.39
CA GLN A 361 23.46 15.57 -14.48
C GLN A 361 22.37 16.60 -14.21
N ASN A 362 21.13 16.30 -14.60
CA ASN A 362 19.97 17.17 -14.41
C ASN A 362 19.37 17.02 -12.99
N LEU A 363 19.18 15.78 -12.51
CA LEU A 363 18.46 15.46 -11.29
C LEU A 363 19.39 15.35 -10.07
N ARG A 364 20.12 16.43 -9.75
CA ARG A 364 21.16 16.42 -8.69
C ARG A 364 20.61 16.37 -7.27
N ILE A 365 19.35 16.73 -7.08
CA ILE A 365 18.66 16.69 -5.78
C ILE A 365 18.02 15.32 -5.50
N LEU A 366 18.13 14.37 -6.43
CA LEU A 366 17.51 13.06 -6.32
C LEU A 366 17.99 12.34 -5.06
N ARG A 367 17.02 11.89 -4.26
CA ARG A 367 17.24 11.15 -3.01
C ARG A 367 16.92 9.67 -3.17
N LYS A 368 15.95 9.35 -4.02
CA LYS A 368 15.48 7.97 -4.21
C LYS A 368 15.49 7.60 -5.69
N LEU A 369 16.14 6.48 -5.98
CA LEU A 369 16.24 5.94 -7.32
C LEU A 369 15.84 4.47 -7.30
N ASP A 370 14.87 4.11 -8.13
CA ASP A 370 14.45 2.73 -8.32
C ASP A 370 14.56 2.36 -9.81
N LEU A 371 15.52 1.49 -10.12
CA LEU A 371 15.77 0.94 -11.45
C LEU A 371 15.50 -0.57 -11.47
N SER A 372 14.66 -1.07 -10.57
CA SER A 372 14.41 -2.50 -10.43
C SER A 372 13.87 -3.10 -11.74
N TYR A 373 14.23 -4.37 -11.97
CA TYR A 373 13.80 -5.20 -13.09
C TYR A 373 14.20 -4.67 -14.47
N ASN A 374 15.18 -3.77 -14.55
CA ASN A 374 15.93 -3.52 -15.78
C ASN A 374 17.05 -4.57 -15.89
N GLU A 375 16.69 -5.73 -16.43
CA GLU A 375 17.52 -6.94 -16.47
C GLU A 375 18.84 -6.79 -17.23
N PHE A 376 18.91 -5.90 -18.22
CA PHE A 376 20.10 -5.63 -19.05
C PHE A 376 20.85 -4.35 -18.68
N LEU A 377 20.46 -3.65 -17.60
CA LEU A 377 21.19 -2.50 -17.08
C LEU A 377 22.61 -2.93 -16.64
N VAL A 378 23.63 -2.24 -17.17
CA VAL A 378 25.05 -2.53 -16.93
C VAL A 378 25.71 -1.53 -15.97
N ASP A 379 26.79 -1.96 -15.31
CA ASP A 379 27.49 -1.17 -14.29
C ASP A 379 27.95 0.21 -14.78
N LYS A 380 28.42 0.30 -16.03
CA LYS A 380 28.95 1.55 -16.61
C LYS A 380 27.87 2.64 -16.66
N GLU A 381 26.68 2.28 -17.12
CA GLU A 381 25.55 3.20 -17.28
C GLU A 381 25.05 3.68 -15.93
N LEU A 382 24.85 2.76 -14.99
CA LEU A 382 24.43 3.11 -13.64
C LEU A 382 25.49 3.97 -12.93
N THR A 383 26.76 3.58 -12.99
CA THR A 383 27.87 4.33 -12.36
C THR A 383 27.94 5.76 -12.88
N SER A 384 27.68 5.99 -14.17
CA SER A 384 27.69 7.33 -14.77
C SER A 384 26.67 8.28 -14.12
N MET A 385 25.48 7.78 -13.75
CA MET A 385 24.46 8.56 -13.05
C MET A 385 24.85 8.82 -11.59
N LEU A 386 25.37 7.78 -10.92
CA LEU A 386 25.71 7.82 -9.50
C LEU A 386 26.86 8.77 -9.16
N ILE A 387 27.71 9.11 -10.15
CA ILE A 387 28.74 10.16 -10.01
C ILE A 387 28.11 11.55 -9.83
N SER A 388 26.90 11.77 -10.35
CA SER A 388 26.21 13.07 -10.29
C SER A 388 25.20 13.14 -9.13
N CYS A 389 24.52 12.02 -8.82
CA CYS A 389 23.48 11.94 -7.78
C CYS A 389 24.04 11.71 -6.37
N ASN A 390 24.79 12.67 -5.83
CA ASN A 390 25.50 12.52 -4.54
C ASN A 390 24.58 12.55 -3.30
N ASN A 391 23.33 13.00 -3.45
CA ASN A 391 22.33 13.11 -2.38
C ASN A 391 21.47 11.85 -2.20
N LEU A 392 21.78 10.79 -2.95
CA LEU A 392 20.99 9.57 -2.95
C LEU A 392 21.03 8.88 -1.58
N THR A 393 19.86 8.65 -1.01
CA THR A 393 19.64 7.95 0.26
C THR A 393 19.09 6.55 0.06
N ASP A 394 18.34 6.32 -1.01
CA ASP A 394 17.69 5.04 -1.30
C ASP A 394 17.96 4.63 -2.74
N LEU A 395 18.53 3.43 -2.92
CA LEU A 395 18.74 2.84 -4.25
C LEU A 395 18.12 1.45 -4.33
N LYS A 396 17.29 1.21 -5.34
CA LYS A 396 16.72 -0.11 -5.62
C LYS A 396 17.12 -0.58 -7.01
N LEU A 397 17.75 -1.75 -7.05
CA LEU A 397 18.27 -2.43 -8.24
C LEU A 397 17.75 -3.86 -8.34
N ARG A 398 16.65 -4.19 -7.66
CA ARG A 398 16.16 -5.57 -7.56
C ARG A 398 15.97 -6.17 -8.96
N GLY A 399 16.51 -7.37 -9.19
CA GLY A 399 16.35 -8.07 -10.47
C GLY A 399 17.20 -7.52 -11.62
N CYS A 400 18.10 -6.57 -11.39
CA CYS A 400 19.04 -6.10 -12.43
C CYS A 400 20.15 -7.12 -12.65
N ARG A 401 19.97 -8.02 -13.63
CA ARG A 401 20.82 -9.21 -13.80
C ARG A 401 22.23 -8.94 -14.32
N LYS A 402 22.46 -7.80 -14.97
CA LYS A 402 23.77 -7.41 -15.53
C LYS A 402 24.57 -6.46 -14.64
N ILE A 403 24.02 -6.05 -13.49
CA ILE A 403 24.76 -5.32 -12.47
C ILE A 403 25.65 -6.28 -11.68
N THR A 404 26.88 -5.84 -11.42
CA THR A 404 27.88 -6.59 -10.66
C THR A 404 28.38 -5.81 -9.44
N GLY A 405 29.30 -6.41 -8.69
CA GLY A 405 29.99 -5.73 -7.58
C GLY A 405 30.66 -4.41 -7.97
N VAL A 406 31.01 -4.20 -9.25
CA VAL A 406 31.63 -2.95 -9.76
C VAL A 406 30.78 -1.72 -9.42
N THR A 407 29.46 -1.83 -9.52
CA THR A 407 28.54 -0.76 -9.12
C THR A 407 28.65 -0.47 -7.63
N LEU A 408 28.68 -1.47 -6.76
CA LEU A 408 28.78 -1.28 -5.30
C LEU A 408 30.10 -0.62 -4.88
N PHE A 409 31.22 -1.01 -5.51
CA PHE A 409 32.52 -0.38 -5.30
C PHE A 409 32.50 1.11 -5.74
N SER A 410 31.82 1.42 -6.83
CA SER A 410 31.70 2.80 -7.33
C SER A 410 30.76 3.64 -6.45
N MET A 411 29.63 3.07 -6.03
CA MET A 411 28.65 3.71 -5.15
C MET A 411 29.24 4.13 -3.81
N SER A 412 29.96 3.24 -3.13
CA SER A 412 30.59 3.54 -1.84
C SER A 412 31.61 4.69 -1.91
N LYS A 413 32.22 4.91 -3.09
CA LYS A 413 33.10 6.05 -3.33
C LYS A 413 32.32 7.35 -3.53
N ASN A 414 31.23 7.33 -4.29
CA ASN A 414 30.54 8.54 -4.76
C ASN A 414 29.34 8.95 -3.88
N ILE A 415 28.59 8.00 -3.32
CA ILE A 415 27.33 8.22 -2.60
C ILE A 415 27.57 8.09 -1.09
N LYS A 416 27.75 9.23 -0.41
CA LYS A 416 28.05 9.25 1.03
C LYS A 416 26.83 9.20 1.94
N CYS A 417 25.65 9.49 1.39
CA CYS A 417 24.39 9.59 2.12
C CYS A 417 23.50 8.35 1.99
N LEU A 418 24.00 7.24 1.41
CA LEU A 418 23.20 6.04 1.16
C LEU A 418 22.77 5.40 2.48
N GLN A 419 21.45 5.26 2.67
CA GLN A 419 20.81 4.70 3.85
C GLN A 419 20.15 3.36 3.57
N SER A 420 19.56 3.18 2.39
CA SER A 420 18.87 1.95 2.00
C SER A 420 19.31 1.47 0.62
N VAL A 421 19.57 0.17 0.51
CA VAL A 421 19.87 -0.48 -0.77
C VAL A 421 19.10 -1.79 -0.93
N ASP A 422 18.45 -1.98 -2.08
CA ASP A 422 17.83 -3.25 -2.47
C ASP A 422 18.54 -3.81 -3.71
N ILE A 423 19.23 -4.94 -3.53
CA ILE A 423 19.98 -5.66 -4.56
C ILE A 423 19.53 -7.13 -4.65
N MET A 424 18.30 -7.42 -4.21
CA MET A 424 17.71 -8.75 -4.34
C MET A 424 17.65 -9.19 -5.79
N ASN A 425 17.91 -10.46 -6.06
CA ASN A 425 17.89 -11.07 -7.39
C ASN A 425 18.89 -10.42 -8.37
N CYS A 426 20.03 -9.92 -7.87
CA CYS A 426 21.16 -9.44 -8.68
C CYS A 426 22.30 -10.48 -8.68
N PRO A 427 22.27 -11.49 -9.57
CA PRO A 427 23.22 -12.62 -9.54
C PRO A 427 24.69 -12.21 -9.76
N GLY A 428 24.96 -11.09 -10.43
CA GLY A 428 26.34 -10.60 -10.63
C GLY A 428 26.96 -9.94 -9.40
N ILE A 429 26.20 -9.74 -8.32
CA ILE A 429 26.71 -9.20 -7.06
C ILE A 429 27.10 -10.36 -6.14
N GLU A 430 28.39 -10.43 -5.83
CA GLU A 430 29.00 -11.43 -4.96
C GLU A 430 29.12 -10.94 -3.51
N ALA A 431 29.40 -11.85 -2.58
CA ALA A 431 29.42 -11.57 -1.14
C ALA A 431 30.50 -10.56 -0.75
N GLU A 432 31.64 -10.57 -1.45
CA GLU A 432 32.77 -9.65 -1.27
C GLU A 432 32.35 -8.21 -1.56
N ALA A 433 31.52 -7.99 -2.57
CA ALA A 433 31.02 -6.66 -2.91
C ALA A 433 30.01 -6.15 -1.88
N VAL A 434 29.17 -7.04 -1.35
CA VAL A 434 28.23 -6.74 -0.25
C VAL A 434 29.00 -6.37 1.02
N GLU A 435 30.02 -7.15 1.37
CA GLU A 435 30.89 -6.88 2.51
C GLU A 435 31.58 -5.52 2.37
N PHE A 436 32.13 -5.23 1.18
CA PHE A 436 32.75 -3.95 0.91
C PHE A 436 31.78 -2.77 1.08
N LEU A 437 30.54 -2.91 0.61
CA LEU A 437 29.52 -1.88 0.75
C LEU A 437 29.19 -1.62 2.23
N VAL A 438 28.97 -2.68 3.02
CA VAL A 438 28.67 -2.59 4.46
C VAL A 438 29.82 -1.92 5.22
N LEU A 439 31.08 -2.20 4.85
CA LEU A 439 32.25 -1.59 5.47
C LEU A 439 32.35 -0.08 5.16
N ASN A 440 32.14 0.31 3.90
CA ASN A 440 32.47 1.65 3.42
C ASN A 440 31.29 2.65 3.46
N CYS A 441 30.04 2.18 3.52
CA CYS A 441 28.88 3.06 3.70
C CYS A 441 28.67 3.36 5.19
N SER A 442 28.86 4.61 5.59
CA SER A 442 28.78 5.05 6.99
C SER A 442 27.35 5.33 7.46
N GLN A 443 26.43 5.68 6.56
CA GLN A 443 25.04 6.02 6.88
C GLN A 443 24.04 4.91 6.56
N MET A 444 24.52 3.73 6.16
CA MET A 444 23.66 2.61 5.80
C MET A 444 22.83 2.16 7.01
N ARG A 445 21.54 1.96 6.79
CA ARG A 445 20.55 1.54 7.79
C ARG A 445 19.83 0.26 7.38
N GLN A 446 19.62 0.07 6.08
CA GLN A 446 18.89 -1.07 5.57
C GLN A 446 19.56 -1.63 4.31
N MET A 447 19.66 -2.95 4.24
CA MET A 447 20.13 -3.67 3.06
C MET A 447 19.23 -4.86 2.80
N VAL A 448 18.66 -4.93 1.58
CA VAL A 448 17.85 -6.05 1.12
C VAL A 448 18.68 -6.84 0.11
N VAL A 449 19.07 -8.06 0.49
CA VAL A 449 19.97 -8.93 -0.28
C VAL A 449 19.73 -10.40 0.09
N GLU A 450 20.02 -11.33 -0.82
CA GLU A 450 19.85 -12.76 -0.57
C GLU A 450 20.75 -13.24 0.57
N GLU A 451 20.23 -14.15 1.41
CA GLU A 451 20.93 -14.61 2.62
C GLU A 451 22.31 -15.22 2.33
N ASN A 452 22.42 -15.93 1.20
CA ASN A 452 23.64 -16.60 0.77
C ASN A 452 24.76 -15.63 0.34
N LYS A 453 24.45 -14.36 0.08
CA LYS A 453 25.44 -13.32 -0.27
C LYS A 453 25.92 -12.52 0.93
N VAL A 454 25.39 -12.77 2.13
CA VAL A 454 25.80 -12.08 3.35
C VAL A 454 26.89 -12.89 4.05
N SER A 455 28.16 -12.46 3.91
CA SER A 455 29.29 -13.10 4.60
C SER A 455 29.16 -12.95 6.13
N ASN A 456 29.81 -13.83 6.91
CA ASN A 456 29.83 -13.71 8.38
C ASN A 456 30.46 -12.39 8.84
N ILE A 457 31.44 -11.90 8.09
CA ILE A 457 32.07 -10.60 8.34
C ILE A 457 31.03 -9.49 8.12
N ALA A 458 30.35 -9.50 6.98
CA ALA A 458 29.28 -8.54 6.68
C ALA A 458 28.18 -8.56 7.74
N ARG A 459 27.75 -9.73 8.24
CA ARG A 459 26.78 -9.85 9.35
C ARG A 459 27.29 -9.18 10.63
N THR A 460 28.54 -9.43 11.00
CA THR A 460 29.13 -8.87 12.23
C THR A 460 29.19 -7.34 12.15
N TRP A 461 29.60 -6.80 11.01
CA TRP A 461 29.62 -5.36 10.78
C TRP A 461 28.23 -4.74 10.68
N ALA A 462 27.29 -5.43 10.05
CA ALA A 462 25.89 -5.00 9.98
C ALA A 462 25.29 -4.90 11.39
N LEU A 463 25.53 -5.88 12.27
CA LEU A 463 25.11 -5.84 13.67
C LEU A 463 25.76 -4.68 14.42
N HIS A 464 27.07 -4.47 14.25
CA HIS A 464 27.79 -3.37 14.90
C HIS A 464 27.28 -1.99 14.43
N LYS A 465 26.89 -1.86 13.16
CA LYS A 465 26.35 -0.63 12.57
C LYS A 465 24.82 -0.52 12.67
N VAL A 466 24.14 -1.48 13.28
CA VAL A 466 22.67 -1.55 13.38
C VAL A 466 22.01 -1.48 11.98
N ILE A 467 22.59 -2.17 11.01
CA ILE A 467 22.04 -2.29 9.65
C ILE A 467 21.06 -3.45 9.65
N GLU A 468 19.80 -3.17 9.29
CA GLU A 468 18.78 -4.18 9.07
C GLU A 468 19.05 -4.90 7.73
N VAL A 469 19.44 -6.17 7.82
CA VAL A 469 19.62 -7.03 6.64
C VAL A 469 18.40 -7.93 6.51
N THR A 470 17.53 -7.61 5.56
CA THR A 470 16.37 -8.45 5.23
C THR A 470 16.74 -9.39 4.09
N SER A 471 16.88 -10.67 4.41
CA SER A 471 16.96 -11.76 3.44
C SER A 471 15.56 -12.20 3.03
N GLY A 472 15.25 -12.06 1.73
CA GLY A 472 13.98 -12.48 1.15
C GLY A 472 14.05 -13.80 0.41
#